data_AF-A0A067DGX2-F1
#
_entry.id   AF-A0A067DGX2-F1
#
_cell.length_a   1.000
_cell.length_b   1.000
_cell.length_c   1.000
_cell.angle_alpha   90.00
_cell.angle_beta   90.00
_cell.angle_gamma   90.00
#
_symmetry.space_group_name_H-M   'P 1'
#
loop_
_entity.id
_entity.type
_entity.pdbx_description
1 polymer ?
#
loop_
_entity_poly.entity_id
_entity_poly.type
_entity_poly.pdbx_seq_one_letter_code
_entity_poly.pdbx_strand_id
1 'polypeptide(L)'
;MKILSVLKYCVIWRAVERALGPGFCRDKCDVKFVGTPLTHQRFLRRNRGTYGPAIQAGKETFPGHSTPIPQLYCCGDSTFPGIGVPAVAASGAIVANSLVSVSQHSELLDAIRI
;
A
#
# COMPACT_ATOMS: atom_id res chain seq x y z
N MET A 1 -0.40 -21.62 18.49
CA MET A 1 -0.27 -20.41 17.64
C MET A 1 -0.17 -19.08 18.41
N LYS A 2 -0.85 -18.87 19.56
CA LYS A 2 -0.77 -17.62 20.35
C LYS A 2 0.64 -17.27 20.88
N ILE A 3 1.40 -18.28 21.34
CA ILE A 3 2.73 -18.09 21.96
C ILE A 3 3.77 -17.49 20.99
N LEU A 4 3.71 -17.85 19.70
CA LEU A 4 4.62 -17.34 18.67
C LEU A 4 4.42 -15.84 18.35
N SER A 5 3.22 -15.30 18.56
CA SER A 5 2.95 -13.86 18.38
C SER A 5 3.54 -13.02 19.53
N VAL A 6 3.57 -13.59 20.74
CA VAL A 6 4.00 -12.88 21.95
C VAL A 6 5.51 -12.62 21.93
N LEU A 7 6.29 -13.62 21.52
CA LEU A 7 7.75 -13.51 21.45
C LEU A 7 8.22 -12.46 20.41
N LYS A 8 7.46 -12.25 19.34
CA LYS A 8 7.85 -11.36 18.23
C LYS A 8 7.60 -9.87 18.49
N TYR A 9 6.62 -9.50 19.33
CA TYR A 9 6.37 -8.07 19.59
C TYR A 9 7.31 -7.52 20.68
N CYS A 10 7.83 -8.37 21.58
CA CYS A 10 8.75 -7.96 22.63
C CYS A 10 10.06 -7.40 22.07
N VAL A 11 10.56 -7.93 20.95
CA VAL A 11 11.78 -7.40 20.30
C VAL A 11 11.59 -6.00 19.74
N ILE A 12 10.37 -5.68 19.27
CA ILE A 12 10.02 -4.33 18.79
C ILE A 12 9.98 -3.34 19.95
N TRP A 13 9.35 -3.70 21.08
CA TRP A 13 9.36 -2.82 22.26
C TRP A 13 10.76 -2.55 22.77
N ARG A 14 11.62 -3.56 22.85
CA ARG A 14 13.03 -3.36 23.22
C ARG A 14 13.75 -2.41 22.26
N ALA A 15 13.45 -2.45 20.96
CA ALA A 15 14.03 -1.52 19.99
C ALA A 15 13.52 -0.10 20.20
N VAL A 16 12.23 0.07 20.45
CA VAL A 16 11.60 1.37 20.76
C VAL A 16 12.18 1.97 22.04
N GLU A 17 12.28 1.18 23.12
CA GLU A 17 12.87 1.60 24.40
C GLU A 17 14.32 2.07 24.23
N ARG A 18 15.12 1.35 23.42
CA ARG A 18 16.49 1.79 23.10
C ARG A 18 16.53 3.09 22.29
N ALA A 19 15.62 3.26 21.33
CA ALA A 19 15.60 4.43 20.45
C ALA A 19 15.12 5.70 21.16
N LEU A 20 14.15 5.56 22.07
CA LEU A 20 13.54 6.68 22.80
C LEU A 20 14.24 6.99 24.13
N GLY A 21 15.01 6.05 24.67
CA GLY A 21 15.85 6.26 25.85
C GLY A 21 15.10 6.15 27.19
N PRO A 22 15.77 6.49 28.31
CA PRO A 22 15.33 6.15 29.67
C PRO A 22 14.07 6.89 30.14
N GLY A 23 13.66 7.97 29.45
CA GLY A 23 12.41 8.68 29.74
C GLY A 23 11.16 8.00 29.19
N PHE A 24 11.32 7.05 28.25
CA PHE A 24 10.21 6.32 27.68
C PHE A 24 9.81 5.13 28.55
N CYS A 25 8.52 5.05 28.89
CA CYS A 25 7.96 3.92 29.63
C CYS A 25 6.76 3.40 28.85
N ARG A 26 6.89 2.17 28.31
CA ARG A 26 5.81 1.50 27.59
C ARG A 26 4.52 1.44 28.40
N ASP A 27 4.60 1.28 29.72
CA ASP A 27 3.40 1.15 30.55
C ASP A 27 2.56 2.43 30.62
N LYS A 28 3.16 3.59 30.28
CA LYS A 28 2.47 4.87 30.16
C LYS A 28 1.74 5.10 28.83
N CYS A 29 1.81 4.17 27.86
CA CYS A 29 1.02 4.34 26.63
C CYS A 29 -0.45 3.98 26.88
N ASP A 30 -1.35 4.93 26.63
CA ASP A 30 -2.81 4.74 26.75
C ASP A 30 -3.35 3.69 25.78
N VAL A 31 -2.73 3.58 24.60
CA VAL A 31 -3.19 2.70 23.52
C VAL A 31 -2.02 1.89 22.97
N LYS A 32 -2.22 0.57 22.85
CA LYS A 32 -1.23 -0.39 22.33
C LYS A 32 -1.93 -1.42 21.45
N PHE A 33 -1.64 -1.42 20.16
CA PHE A 33 -2.10 -2.45 19.23
C PHE A 33 -0.92 -3.19 18.61
N VAL A 34 -1.08 -4.49 18.38
CA VAL A 34 -0.08 -5.31 17.69
C VAL A 34 -0.50 -5.49 16.23
N GLY A 35 0.28 -4.90 15.33
CA GLY A 35 0.19 -5.17 13.90
C GLY A 35 0.88 -6.49 13.56
N THR A 36 0.18 -7.37 12.85
CA THR A 36 0.76 -8.60 12.28
C THR A 36 0.36 -8.72 10.81
N PRO A 37 1.01 -9.60 10.00
CA PRO A 37 0.52 -9.91 8.67
C PRO A 37 -0.97 -10.32 8.65
N LEU A 38 -1.48 -10.97 9.71
CA LEU A 38 -2.90 -11.29 9.83
C LEU A 38 -3.77 -10.03 9.98
N THR A 39 -3.29 -9.02 10.70
CA THR A 39 -3.94 -7.70 10.77
C THR A 39 -4.01 -7.09 9.38
N HIS A 40 -2.91 -7.15 8.62
CA HIS A 40 -2.84 -6.61 7.27
C HIS A 40 -3.78 -7.33 6.28
N GLN A 41 -3.82 -8.66 6.34
CA GLN A 41 -4.76 -9.49 5.58
C GLN A 41 -6.22 -9.16 5.94
N ARG A 42 -6.53 -8.99 7.23
CA ARG A 42 -7.89 -8.71 7.70
C ARG A 42 -8.40 -7.37 7.20
N PHE A 43 -7.61 -6.31 7.36
CA PHE A 43 -8.09 -4.94 7.08
C PHE A 43 -7.92 -4.52 5.62
N LEU A 44 -6.86 -4.99 4.94
CA LEU A 44 -6.53 -4.57 3.59
C LEU A 44 -6.71 -5.68 2.54
N ARG A 45 -7.29 -6.83 2.94
CA ARG A 45 -7.52 -8.00 2.08
C ARG A 45 -6.27 -8.46 1.31
N ARG A 46 -5.10 -8.27 1.91
CA ARG A 46 -3.81 -8.63 1.30
C ARG A 46 -3.60 -10.12 1.39
N ASN A 47 -3.23 -10.74 0.27
CA ASN A 47 -2.86 -12.14 0.24
C ASN A 47 -1.75 -12.42 1.26
N ARG A 48 -1.99 -13.32 2.22
CA ARG A 48 -1.05 -13.66 3.30
C ARG A 48 -0.54 -12.47 4.13
N GLY A 49 -1.22 -11.31 4.08
CA GLY A 49 -0.80 -10.10 4.77
C GLY A 49 0.39 -9.36 4.15
N THR A 50 0.70 -9.58 2.87
CA THR A 50 1.86 -8.95 2.22
C THR A 50 1.71 -7.43 2.08
N TYR A 51 2.82 -6.70 2.16
CA TYR A 51 2.91 -5.24 1.94
C TYR A 51 2.94 -4.82 0.46
N GLY A 52 2.60 -5.73 -0.46
CA GLY A 52 2.92 -5.54 -1.88
C GLY A 52 3.20 -6.88 -2.56
N PRO A 53 3.15 -6.95 -3.90
CA PRO A 53 3.85 -8.00 -4.62
C PRO A 53 5.37 -7.83 -4.41
N ALA A 54 6.05 -8.93 -4.13
CA ALA A 54 7.51 -8.95 -4.01
C ALA A 54 8.11 -9.13 -5.40
N ILE A 55 8.35 -8.02 -6.10
CA ILE A 55 9.01 -8.02 -7.40
C ILE A 55 10.50 -7.71 -7.18
N GLN A 56 11.38 -8.54 -7.72
CA GLN A 56 12.81 -8.29 -7.62
C GLN A 56 13.18 -7.06 -8.46
N ALA A 57 13.78 -6.05 -7.82
CA ALA A 57 14.20 -4.83 -8.48
C ALA A 57 15.07 -5.12 -9.72
N GLY A 58 14.74 -4.48 -10.84
CA GLY A 58 15.47 -4.62 -12.10
C GLY A 58 15.20 -5.91 -12.88
N LYS A 59 14.39 -6.85 -12.38
CA LYS A 59 14.02 -8.06 -13.11
C LYS A 59 12.68 -7.96 -13.82
N GLU A 60 11.69 -7.40 -13.15
CA GLU A 60 10.34 -7.28 -13.67
C GLU A 60 9.72 -5.94 -13.25
N THR A 61 8.65 -5.57 -13.93
CA THR A 61 7.84 -4.40 -13.62
C THR A 61 6.47 -4.83 -13.12
N PHE A 62 5.79 -3.93 -12.41
CA PHE A 62 4.40 -4.15 -12.05
C PHE A 62 3.54 -4.31 -13.31
N PRO A 63 2.52 -5.18 -13.28
CA PRO A 63 1.61 -5.34 -14.40
C PRO A 63 0.88 -4.04 -14.72
N GLY A 64 0.52 -3.85 -15.99
CA GLY A 64 -0.33 -2.75 -16.44
C GLY A 64 -1.76 -2.83 -15.88
N HIS A 65 -2.56 -1.82 -16.18
CA HIS A 65 -3.94 -1.70 -15.68
C HIS A 65 -4.95 -2.57 -16.43
N SER A 66 -4.68 -2.94 -17.68
CA SER A 66 -5.60 -3.72 -18.51
C SER A 66 -5.76 -5.16 -18.03
N THR A 67 -6.96 -5.71 -18.19
CA THR A 67 -7.24 -7.13 -17.95
C THR A 67 -7.78 -7.80 -19.22
N PRO A 68 -7.80 -9.14 -19.31
CA PRO A 68 -8.45 -9.84 -20.42
C PRO A 68 -9.97 -9.65 -20.48
N ILE A 69 -10.59 -9.12 -19.41
CA ILE A 69 -12.03 -8.88 -19.34
C ILE A 69 -12.30 -7.46 -19.85
N PRO A 70 -13.12 -7.28 -20.90
CA PRO A 70 -13.44 -5.96 -21.42
C PRO A 70 -14.03 -5.05 -20.33
N GLN A 71 -13.58 -3.79 -20.31
CA GLN A 71 -14.02 -2.76 -19.35
C GLN A 71 -13.74 -3.08 -17.87
N LEU A 72 -12.87 -4.04 -17.58
CA LEU A 72 -12.35 -4.30 -16.23
C LEU A 72 -10.89 -3.90 -16.16
N TYR A 73 -10.57 -3.04 -15.20
CA TYR A 73 -9.23 -2.49 -15.00
C TYR A 73 -8.74 -2.71 -13.57
N CYS A 74 -7.44 -2.90 -13.43
CA CYS A 74 -6.75 -2.97 -12.15
C CYS A 74 -6.08 -1.63 -11.85
N CYS A 75 -6.14 -1.19 -10.59
CA CYS A 75 -5.34 -0.07 -10.08
C CYS A 75 -4.92 -0.35 -8.63
N GLY A 76 -3.89 0.37 -8.17
CA GLY A 76 -3.41 0.30 -6.80
C GLY A 76 -1.98 -0.22 -6.69
N ASP A 77 -1.60 -0.72 -5.51
CA ASP A 77 -0.21 -1.02 -5.16
C ASP A 77 0.37 -2.29 -5.80
N SER A 78 -0.48 -3.07 -6.47
CA SER A 78 -0.11 -4.26 -7.25
C SER A 78 -0.12 -4.02 -8.75
N THR A 79 -0.40 -2.78 -9.18
CA THR A 79 -0.45 -2.36 -10.58
C THR A 79 0.57 -1.24 -10.76
N PHE A 80 1.16 -1.13 -11.96
CA PHE A 80 2.03 -0.01 -12.27
C PHE A 80 1.36 1.32 -11.92
N PRO A 81 2.04 2.28 -11.25
CA PRO A 81 3.49 2.31 -10.96
C PRO A 81 4.00 1.49 -9.77
N GLY A 82 3.14 0.95 -8.91
CA GLY A 82 3.52 0.04 -7.82
C GLY A 82 3.21 0.55 -6.41
N ILE A 83 4.06 0.16 -5.45
CA ILE A 83 3.81 0.31 -4.00
C ILE A 83 4.10 1.74 -3.51
N GLY A 84 3.30 2.21 -2.54
CA GLY A 84 3.48 3.49 -1.85
C GLY A 84 2.42 4.50 -2.24
N VAL A 85 2.11 5.45 -1.33
CA VAL A 85 1.00 6.39 -1.50
C VAL A 85 1.04 7.14 -2.84
N PRO A 86 2.18 7.72 -3.29
CA PRO A 86 2.24 8.41 -4.57
C PRO A 86 2.02 7.48 -5.77
N ALA A 87 2.61 6.29 -5.76
CA ALA A 87 2.49 5.31 -6.84
C ALA A 87 1.05 4.79 -6.95
N VAL A 88 0.40 4.50 -5.82
CA VAL A 88 -1.01 4.08 -5.76
C VAL A 88 -1.93 5.17 -6.31
N ALA A 89 -1.72 6.42 -5.92
CA ALA A 89 -2.50 7.55 -6.44
C ALA A 89 -2.32 7.72 -7.96
N ALA A 90 -1.08 7.65 -8.44
CA ALA A 90 -0.78 7.70 -9.86
C ALA A 90 -1.41 6.52 -10.64
N SER A 91 -1.40 5.31 -10.09
CA SER A 91 -2.06 4.14 -10.68
C SER A 91 -3.56 4.38 -10.88
N GLY A 92 -4.24 4.94 -9.88
CA GLY A 92 -5.64 5.33 -9.98
C GLY A 92 -5.89 6.41 -11.04
N ALA A 93 -5.06 7.45 -11.07
CA ALA A 93 -5.15 8.51 -12.08
C ALA A 93 -4.92 7.98 -13.50
N ILE A 94 -3.98 7.07 -13.70
CA ILE A 94 -3.73 6.42 -14.99
C ILE A 94 -5.00 5.70 -15.46
N VAL A 95 -5.61 4.86 -14.62
CA VAL A 95 -6.83 4.14 -15.00
C VAL A 95 -7.96 5.10 -15.33
N ALA A 96 -8.20 6.12 -14.50
CA ALA A 96 -9.23 7.10 -14.77
C ALA A 96 -9.04 7.81 -16.12
N ASN A 97 -7.80 8.20 -16.43
CA ASN A 97 -7.48 8.87 -17.70
C ASN A 97 -7.51 7.93 -18.91
N SER A 98 -7.35 6.62 -18.72
CA SER A 98 -7.49 5.61 -19.78
C SER A 98 -8.96 5.31 -20.15
N LEU A 99 -9.94 5.79 -19.36
CA LEU A 99 -11.37 5.60 -19.64
C LEU A 99 -11.97 6.67 -20.56
N VAL A 100 -11.21 7.71 -20.89
CA VAL A 100 -11.67 8.85 -21.70
C VAL A 100 -10.72 9.07 -22.88
N SER A 101 -11.25 9.59 -23.98
CA SER A 101 -10.45 9.85 -25.18
C SER A 101 -9.54 11.06 -25.01
N VAL A 102 -8.51 11.16 -25.86
CA VAL A 102 -7.65 12.36 -25.93
C VAL A 102 -8.46 13.61 -26.26
N SER A 103 -9.53 13.49 -27.07
CA SER A 103 -10.39 14.64 -27.39
C SER A 103 -11.15 15.15 -26.15
N GLN A 104 -11.68 14.25 -25.32
CA GLN A 104 -12.37 14.61 -24.08
C GLN A 104 -11.41 15.25 -23.07
N HIS A 105 -10.16 14.79 -23.01
CA HIS A 105 -9.12 15.46 -22.23
C HIS A 105 -8.88 16.89 -22.72
N SER A 106 -8.78 17.10 -24.03
CA SER A 106 -8.60 18.43 -24.63
C SER A 106 -9.78 19.37 -24.30
N GLU A 107 -11.01 18.89 -24.45
CA GLU A 107 -12.23 19.66 -24.14
C GLU A 107 -12.26 20.09 -22.66
N LEU A 108 -11.78 19.23 -21.75
CA LEU A 108 -11.68 19.57 -20.33
C LEU A 108 -10.64 20.68 -20.10
N LEU A 109 -9.47 20.61 -20.74
CA LEU A 109 -8.42 21.63 -20.63
C LEU A 109 -8.93 23.01 -21.11
N ASP A 110 -9.61 23.02 -22.25
CA ASP A 110 -10.25 24.24 -22.78
C ASP A 110 -11.28 24.81 -21.78
N ALA A 111 -12.09 23.94 -21.15
CA ALA A 111 -13.10 24.34 -20.18
C ALA A 111 -12.50 24.95 -18.89
N ILE A 112 -11.37 24.42 -18.41
CA ILE A 112 -10.67 24.93 -17.21
C ILE A 112 -9.68 26.06 -17.51
N ARG A 113 -9.52 26.43 -18.78
CA ARG A 113 -8.67 27.54 -19.27
C ARG A 113 -7.19 27.38 -18.90
N ILE A 114 -6.65 26.18 -19.05
CA ILE A 114 -5.22 25.87 -18.91
C ILE A 114 -4.65 25.45 -20.25
#